data_AF-A0AAN8XJ25-F1
#
_entry.id   AF-A0AAN8XJ25-F1
#
_cell.length_a   1.000
_cell.length_b   1.000
_cell.length_c   1.000
_cell.angle_alpha   90.00
_cell.angle_beta   90.00
_cell.angle_gamma   90.00
#
_symmetry.space_group_name_H-M   'P 1'
#
loop_
_entity.id
_entity.type
_entity.pdbx_description
1 polymer ?
#
loop_
_entity_poly.entity_id
_entity_poly.type
_entity_poly.pdbx_seq_one_letter_code
_entity_poly.pdbx_strand_id
1 'polypeptide(L)'
;MGGWSSSAGDFQAPCSGVYFFTFHAVSTQQGDFTVALMKNGEYQVTAYGTKDDYQQGSNSALLVLNKGDSVYLELQQGEIYEHPFNEAYTTFTGFLVEPF
;
A
#
# COMPACT_ATOMS: atom_id res chain seq x y z
N MET A 1 3.66 -20.82 0.00
CA MET A 1 4.58 -19.78 0.49
C MET A 1 4.11 -18.46 -0.07
N GLY A 2 3.42 -17.67 0.75
CA GLY A 2 3.02 -16.30 0.41
C GLY A 2 3.36 -15.43 1.62
N GLY A 3 3.78 -14.19 1.38
CA GLY A 3 4.08 -13.25 2.47
C GLY A 3 2.84 -12.56 3.04
N TRP A 4 1.69 -12.63 2.36
CA TRP A 4 0.47 -11.96 2.83
C TRP A 4 -0.14 -12.65 4.06
N SER A 5 -0.37 -11.87 5.11
CA SER A 5 -1.04 -12.27 6.34
C SER A 5 -2.44 -11.65 6.40
N SER A 6 -3.48 -12.44 6.13
CA SER A 6 -4.87 -11.94 6.14
C SER A 6 -5.35 -11.50 7.52
N SER A 7 -4.81 -12.07 8.60
CA SER A 7 -5.18 -11.70 9.96
C SER A 7 -4.62 -10.35 10.40
N ALA A 8 -3.45 -9.97 9.86
CA ALA A 8 -2.78 -8.72 10.21
C ALA A 8 -2.98 -7.62 9.15
N GLY A 9 -3.40 -7.99 7.93
CA GLY A 9 -3.57 -7.04 6.83
C GLY A 9 -2.24 -6.53 6.26
N ASP A 10 -1.16 -7.29 6.43
CA ASP A 10 0.19 -6.92 6.04
C ASP A 10 0.88 -8.00 5.19
N PHE A 11 1.90 -7.57 4.46
CA PHE A 11 2.87 -8.46 3.85
C PHE A 11 4.04 -8.66 4.80
N GLN A 12 4.33 -9.90 5.17
CA GLN A 12 5.50 -10.30 5.94
C GLN A 12 6.50 -11.02 5.03
N ALA A 13 7.72 -10.49 4.95
CA ALA A 13 8.73 -11.01 4.04
C ALA A 13 9.10 -12.47 4.37
N PRO A 14 8.87 -13.44 3.45
CA PRO A 14 9.17 -14.85 3.73
C PRO A 14 10.67 -15.16 3.71
N CYS A 15 11.47 -14.33 3.04
CA CYS A 15 12.93 -14.39 2.98
C CYS A 15 13.51 -12.97 2.91
N SER A 16 14.82 -12.83 3.08
CA SER A 16 15.49 -11.56 2.87
C SER A 16 15.70 -11.33 1.36
N GLY A 17 15.57 -10.08 0.90
CA GLY A 17 15.70 -9.75 -0.52
C GLY A 17 15.27 -8.32 -0.86
N VAL A 18 15.30 -8.00 -2.15
CA VAL A 18 14.72 -6.80 -2.73
C VAL A 18 13.29 -7.09 -3.18
N TYR A 19 12.34 -6.30 -2.72
CA TYR A 19 10.92 -6.43 -3.05
C TYR A 19 10.42 -5.16 -3.73
N PHE A 20 9.60 -5.32 -4.76
CA PHE A 20 8.84 -4.22 -5.36
C PHE A 20 7.45 -4.17 -4.74
N PHE A 21 6.98 -2.96 -4.43
CA PHE A 21 5.61 -2.70 -4.02
C PHE A 21 5.03 -1.52 -4.79
N THR A 22 3.75 -1.61 -5.12
CA THR A 22 2.96 -0.50 -5.69
C THR A 22 1.57 -0.49 -5.07
N PHE A 23 0.98 0.68 -5.01
CA PHE A 23 -0.39 0.87 -4.54
C PHE A 23 -1.10 1.99 -5.28
N HIS A 24 -2.42 1.88 -5.32
CA HIS A 24 -3.32 2.83 -5.94
C HIS A 24 -4.53 3.02 -5.04
N ALA A 25 -5.00 4.24 -4.89
CA ALA A 25 -6.21 4.59 -4.14
C ALA A 25 -6.91 5.78 -4.82
N VAL A 26 -8.20 5.96 -4.53
CA VAL A 26 -9.05 7.01 -5.11
C VAL A 26 -9.66 7.85 -4.00
N SER A 27 -9.69 9.16 -4.17
CA SER A 27 -10.34 10.08 -3.23
C SER A 27 -11.86 10.03 -3.36
N THR A 28 -12.58 10.42 -2.32
CA THR A 28 -14.02 10.68 -2.46
C THR A 28 -14.23 12.00 -3.21
N GLN A 29 -15.43 12.24 -3.75
CA GLN A 29 -15.70 13.45 -4.55
C GLN A 29 -15.42 14.77 -3.81
N GLN A 30 -15.50 14.77 -2.48
CA GLN A 30 -15.40 15.96 -1.64
C GLN A 30 -14.35 15.81 -0.52
N GLY A 31 -13.69 14.66 -0.43
CA GLY A 31 -12.67 14.36 0.57
C GLY A 31 -11.31 14.18 -0.09
N ASP A 32 -10.26 14.49 0.65
CA ASP A 32 -8.89 14.16 0.27
C ASP A 32 -8.44 12.88 0.98
N PHE A 33 -7.29 12.35 0.56
CA PHE A 33 -6.61 11.28 1.29
C PHE A 33 -5.10 11.41 1.21
N THR A 34 -4.41 10.88 2.23
CA THR A 34 -2.99 10.53 2.15
C THR A 34 -2.81 9.08 2.57
N VAL A 35 -2.24 8.26 1.69
CA VAL A 35 -1.88 6.86 2.00
C VAL A 35 -0.36 6.72 2.01
N ALA A 36 0.14 5.98 2.99
CA ALA A 36 1.55 5.65 3.10
C ALA A 36 1.79 4.15 2.89
N LEU A 37 2.87 3.82 2.19
CA LEU A 37 3.50 2.51 2.27
C LEU A 37 4.40 2.50 3.52
N MET A 38 4.10 1.61 4.44
CA MET A 38 4.80 1.47 5.72
C MET A 38 5.70 0.24 5.68
N LYS A 39 6.88 0.34 6.31
CA LYS A 39 7.74 -0.81 6.63
C LYS A 39 8.02 -0.80 8.12
N ASN A 40 7.59 -1.83 8.86
CA ASN A 40 7.80 -1.95 10.31
C ASN A 40 7.41 -0.68 11.11
N GLY A 41 6.34 0.02 10.70
CA GLY A 41 5.90 1.27 11.32
C GLY A 41 6.60 2.55 10.80
N GLU A 42 7.53 2.46 9.85
CA GLU A 42 8.21 3.61 9.26
C GLU A 42 7.72 3.92 7.84
N TYR A 43 7.54 5.21 7.54
CA TYR A 43 7.15 5.71 6.22
C TYR A 43 8.20 5.40 5.15
N GLN A 44 7.77 4.83 4.02
CA GLN A 44 8.62 4.60 2.85
C GLN A 44 8.31 5.58 1.73
N VAL A 45 7.07 5.57 1.25
CA VAL A 45 6.55 6.50 0.24
C VAL A 45 5.09 6.81 0.51
N THR A 46 4.61 7.97 0.07
CA THR A 46 3.21 8.39 0.23
C THR A 46 2.58 8.76 -1.12
N ALA A 47 1.25 8.71 -1.16
CA ALA A 47 0.46 9.25 -2.25
C ALA A 47 -0.67 10.12 -1.68
N TYR A 48 -1.01 11.19 -2.39
CA TYR A 48 -2.07 12.13 -2.03
C TYR A 48 -3.10 12.20 -3.15
N GLY A 49 -4.38 12.16 -2.80
CA GLY A 49 -5.49 12.50 -3.69
C GLY A 49 -6.24 13.70 -3.11
N THR A 50 -6.48 14.73 -3.93
CA THR A 50 -7.17 15.95 -3.47
C THR A 50 -8.68 15.83 -3.54
N LYS A 51 -9.38 16.81 -2.97
CA LYS A 51 -10.84 16.88 -2.83
C LYS A 51 -11.59 17.48 -4.04
N ASP A 52 -10.94 17.46 -5.21
CA ASP A 52 -11.47 18.03 -6.46
C ASP A 52 -12.05 16.89 -7.33
N ASP A 53 -13.21 16.35 -6.91
CA ASP A 53 -13.82 15.13 -7.47
C ASP A 53 -12.93 13.88 -7.24
N TYR A 54 -13.25 12.76 -7.90
CA TYR A 54 -12.45 11.53 -7.82
C TYR A 54 -11.04 11.74 -8.40
N GLN A 55 -10.03 11.66 -7.53
CA GLN A 55 -8.61 11.75 -7.88
C GLN A 55 -7.89 10.45 -7.52
N GLN A 56 -7.02 9.97 -8.40
CA GLN A 56 -6.17 8.82 -8.12
C GLN A 56 -4.86 9.26 -7.49
N GLY A 57 -4.49 8.64 -6.38
CA GLY A 57 -3.14 8.71 -5.81
C GLY A 57 -2.47 7.33 -5.87
N SER A 58 -1.23 7.28 -6.34
CA SER A 58 -0.46 6.03 -6.41
C SER A 58 1.02 6.29 -6.23
N ASN A 59 1.74 5.33 -5.68
CA ASN A 59 3.19 5.36 -5.61
C ASN A 59 3.76 3.94 -5.59
N SER A 60 5.08 3.82 -5.75
CA SER A 60 5.78 2.54 -5.75
C SER A 60 7.18 2.68 -5.15
N ALA A 61 7.72 1.57 -4.64
CA ALA A 61 9.07 1.53 -4.08
C ALA A 61 9.73 0.16 -4.25
N LEU A 62 11.06 0.16 -4.37
CA LEU A 62 11.90 -1.01 -4.12
C LEU A 62 12.38 -0.95 -2.68
N LEU A 63 12.08 -2.00 -1.90
CA LEU A 63 12.46 -2.11 -0.50
C LEU A 63 13.39 -3.29 -0.29
N VAL A 64 14.46 -3.06 0.43
CA VAL A 64 15.31 -4.13 1.00
C VAL A 64 14.62 -4.62 2.26
N LEU A 65 14.19 -5.88 2.27
CA LEU A 65 13.52 -6.51 3.41
C LEU A 65 14.37 -7.64 4.00
N ASN A 66 14.35 -7.74 5.32
CA ASN A 66 14.77 -8.94 6.02
C ASN A 66 13.58 -9.88 6.19
N LYS A 67 13.83 -11.19 6.30
CA LYS A 67 12.78 -12.16 6.67
C LYS A 67 12.04 -11.69 7.93
N GLY A 68 10.72 -11.59 7.84
CA GLY A 68 9.85 -11.14 8.92
C GLY A 68 9.55 -9.64 8.94
N ASP A 69 10.21 -8.81 8.11
CA ASP A 69 9.82 -7.41 7.94
C ASP A 69 8.38 -7.33 7.42
N SER A 70 7.60 -6.43 8.01
CA SER A 70 6.19 -6.16 7.67
C SER A 70 6.08 -4.94 6.77
N VAL A 71 5.29 -5.04 5.71
CA VAL A 71 4.95 -3.98 4.77
C VAL A 71 3.45 -3.90 4.58
N TYR A 72 2.86 -2.72 4.74
CA TYR A 72 1.41 -2.51 4.67
C TYR A 72 1.08 -1.08 4.22
N LEU A 73 -0.19 -0.85 3.89
CA LEU A 73 -0.70 0.50 3.63
C LEU A 73 -1.35 1.07 4.87
N GLU A 74 -1.13 2.35 5.13
CA GLU A 74 -1.77 3.08 6.22
C GLU A 74 -2.41 4.36 5.68
N LEU A 75 -3.71 4.52 5.95
CA LEU A 75 -4.44 5.75 5.66
C LEU A 75 -4.09 6.79 6.73
N GLN A 76 -3.25 7.74 6.37
CA GLN A 76 -2.72 8.76 7.28
C GLN A 76 -3.73 9.87 7.56
N GLN A 77 -4.48 10.23 6.53
CA GLN A 77 -5.45 11.31 6.58
C GLN A 77 -6.55 11.07 5.57
N GLY A 78 -7.76 11.50 5.92
CA GLY A 78 -8.88 11.59 5.00
C GLY A 78 -9.59 10.25 4.79
N GLU A 79 -10.17 10.07 3.61
CA GLU A 79 -11.04 8.93 3.28
C GLU A 79 -10.76 8.43 1.87
N ILE A 80 -10.66 7.11 1.70
CA ILE A 80 -10.53 6.46 0.40
C ILE A 80 -11.90 6.03 -0.09
N TYR A 81 -12.17 6.23 -1.37
CA TYR A 81 -13.39 5.78 -2.01
C TYR A 81 -13.29 4.33 -2.48
N GLU A 82 -14.30 3.52 -2.16
CA GLU A 82 -14.53 2.18 -2.71
C GLU A 82 -15.93 2.11 -3.31
N HIS A 83 -16.08 1.37 -4.41
CA HIS A 83 -17.37 1.28 -5.08
C HIS A 83 -18.34 0.37 -4.30
N PRO A 84 -19.63 0.73 -4.19
CA PRO A 84 -20.61 -0.02 -3.38
C PRO A 84 -20.94 -1.44 -3.88
N PHE A 85 -20.56 -1.79 -5.11
CA PHE A 85 -20.85 -3.10 -5.71
C PHE A 85 -19.66 -4.06 -5.72
N ASN A 86 -18.77 -3.97 -4.72
CA ASN A 86 -17.53 -4.76 -4.62
C ASN A 86 -16.58 -4.58 -5.82
N GLU A 87 -16.57 -3.40 -6.45
CA GLU A 87 -15.58 -3.05 -7.47
C GLU A 87 -14.45 -2.30 -6.76
N ALA A 88 -13.36 -3.03 -6.49
CA ALA A 88 -12.24 -2.49 -5.73
C ALA A 88 -11.45 -1.45 -6.55
N TYR A 89 -11.32 -0.23 -6.02
CA TYR A 89 -10.42 0.78 -6.59
C TYR A 89 -9.05 0.74 -5.92
N THR A 90 -9.00 0.46 -4.61
CA THR A 90 -7.73 0.37 -3.91
C THR A 90 -7.03 -0.93 -4.25
N THR A 91 -5.77 -0.82 -4.62
CA THR A 91 -4.91 -1.98 -4.86
C THR A 91 -3.62 -1.83 -4.08
N PHE A 92 -3.13 -2.96 -3.57
CA PHE A 92 -1.81 -3.11 -3.00
C PHE A 92 -1.21 -4.39 -3.54
N THR A 93 -0.05 -4.32 -4.18
CA THR A 93 0.59 -5.48 -4.78
C THR A 93 2.10 -5.35 -4.70
N GLY A 94 2.78 -6.48 -4.62
CA GLY A 94 4.23 -6.55 -4.65
C GLY A 94 4.75 -7.94 -4.95
N PHE A 95 6.04 -8.02 -5.22
CA PHE A 95 6.74 -9.29 -5.50
C PHE A 95 8.23 -9.20 -5.14
N LEU A 96 8.84 -10.37 -4.93
CA LEU A 96 10.28 -10.51 -4.74
C LEU A 96 10.99 -10.28 -6.09
N VAL A 97 11.92 -9.33 -6.12
CA VAL A 97 12.77 -9.05 -7.28
C VAL A 97 14.00 -9.95 -7.25
N GLU A 98 14.70 -9.98 -6.11
CA GLU A 98 15.94 -10.73 -5.94
C GLU A 98 16.10 -11.19 -4.47
N PRO A 99 16.30 -12.49 -4.20
CA PRO A 99 16.60 -12.97 -2.84
C PRO A 99 18.07 -12.68 -2.46
N PHE A 100 18.33 -12.56 -1.15
CA PHE A 100 19.68 -12.56 -0.59
C PHE A 100 20.05 -13.93 -0.01
#